data_AF-A0AA43FH05-F1
#
_entry.id   AF-A0AA43FH05-F1
#
_cell.length_a   1.000
_cell.length_b   1.000
_cell.length_c   1.000
_cell.angle_alpha   90.00
_cell.angle_beta   90.00
_cell.angle_gamma   90.00
#
_symmetry.space_group_name_H-M   'P 1'
#
loop_
_entity.id
_entity.type
_entity.pdbx_description
1 polymer ?
#
loop_
_entity_poly.entity_id
_entity_poly.type
_entity_poly.pdbx_seq_one_letter_code
_entity_poly.pdbx_strand_id
1 'polypeptide(L)'
;MRIIFITVFSLLITSGSSFAQNFYKCQDQNGEWHFSEILETMPPYCVEKLRKERLQKEEEKRKQIEAEKAAAERRRKEPPKFGTKQSGSASASGSGVAPDCSELHDKLKDCQRFQCVFTDPKGKKVVRSIQGMSGTECAYQEKLTETRSLFCRFNSAELRNASLYYRLVGKAKKVESKVITDKYGKKTTVDVIDGKQLENPISAGISSGACEIQFQQ
;
A
#
# COMPACT_ATOMS: atom_id res chain seq x y z
N MET A 1 49.73 9.18 35.68
CA MET A 1 48.56 9.84 36.29
C MET A 1 48.03 10.86 35.28
N ARG A 2 46.79 10.92 34.82
CA ARG A 2 45.51 10.21 35.09
C ARG A 2 44.76 10.05 33.76
N ILE A 3 44.08 8.92 33.63
CA ILE A 3 43.09 8.57 32.60
C ILE A 3 41.78 9.30 32.91
N ILE A 4 41.07 9.85 31.90
CA ILE A 4 39.60 9.97 31.93
C ILE A 4 39.03 9.66 30.53
N PHE A 5 38.33 8.53 30.46
CA PHE A 5 37.35 8.17 29.43
C PHE A 5 36.06 8.98 29.64
N ILE A 6 35.44 9.49 28.58
CA ILE A 6 33.98 9.70 28.56
C ILE A 6 33.47 9.13 27.23
N THR A 7 32.94 7.92 27.33
CA THR A 7 31.90 7.39 26.45
C THR A 7 30.54 7.83 27.00
N VAL A 8 29.54 7.97 26.11
CA VAL A 8 28.10 7.67 26.29
C VAL A 8 27.21 8.66 25.51
N PHE A 9 26.56 8.10 24.48
CA PHE A 9 25.20 8.35 23.97
C PHE A 9 24.68 9.79 23.79
N SER A 10 24.30 10.11 22.55
CA SER A 10 22.86 10.22 22.24
C SER A 10 22.59 10.00 20.76
N LEU A 11 21.69 9.08 20.49
CA LEU A 11 21.06 8.82 19.20
C LEU A 11 20.50 10.13 18.63
N LEU A 12 20.99 10.57 17.48
CA LEU A 12 20.21 11.43 16.59
C LEU A 12 19.43 10.51 15.64
N ILE A 13 18.19 10.29 16.04
CA ILE A 13 17.13 9.64 15.28
C ILE A 13 17.01 10.35 13.93
N THR A 14 17.45 9.70 12.86
CA THR A 14 17.07 10.04 11.49
C THR A 14 15.63 9.60 11.26
N SER A 15 14.68 10.32 11.87
CA SER A 15 13.29 10.28 11.44
C SER A 15 13.22 11.04 10.13
N GLY A 16 13.40 10.32 9.02
CA GLY A 16 13.01 10.76 7.68
C GLY A 16 11.51 10.95 7.64
N SER A 17 11.05 12.06 8.22
CA SER A 17 9.69 12.52 8.11
C SER A 17 9.54 13.00 6.68
N SER A 18 8.85 12.21 5.86
CA SER A 18 8.30 12.70 4.60
C SER A 18 7.31 13.81 4.96
N PHE A 19 7.81 15.04 5.08
CA PHE A 19 7.03 16.25 5.15
C PHE A 19 6.35 16.40 3.78
N ALA A 20 5.22 15.73 3.60
CA ALA A 20 4.22 16.20 2.66
C ALA A 20 3.81 17.58 3.18
N GLN A 21 4.37 18.63 2.57
CA GLN A 21 3.94 20.00 2.83
C GLN A 21 2.46 20.07 2.46
N ASN A 22 1.61 20.10 3.49
CA ASN A 22 0.16 20.18 3.32
C ASN A 22 -0.19 21.59 2.86
N PHE A 23 -0.24 21.81 1.55
CA PHE A 23 -0.78 23.06 1.00
C PHE A 23 -2.31 23.06 1.19
N TYR A 24 -2.83 24.10 1.85
CA TYR A 24 -4.25 24.40 1.87
C TYR A 24 -4.63 24.95 0.50
N LYS A 25 -5.72 24.42 -0.07
CA LYS A 25 -6.31 24.93 -1.31
C LYS A 25 -7.78 25.24 -1.10
N CYS A 26 -8.24 26.34 -1.68
CA CYS A 26 -9.62 26.77 -1.60
C CYS A 26 -10.00 27.48 -2.89
N GLN A 27 -11.19 27.20 -3.39
CA GLN A 27 -11.77 27.90 -4.52
C GLN A 27 -12.81 28.89 -4.02
N ASP A 28 -12.73 30.14 -4.50
CA ASP A 28 -13.65 31.22 -4.16
C ASP A 28 -14.98 31.12 -4.93
N GLN A 29 -15.86 32.11 -4.77
CA GLN A 29 -17.15 32.14 -5.47
C GLN A 29 -17.04 32.45 -6.97
N ASN A 30 -15.92 33.06 -7.39
CA ASN A 30 -15.63 33.38 -8.79
C ASN A 30 -14.90 32.24 -9.51
N GLY A 31 -14.56 31.17 -8.80
CA GLY A 31 -13.81 30.03 -9.33
C GLY A 31 -12.29 30.18 -9.24
N GLU A 32 -11.78 31.23 -8.61
CA GLU A 32 -10.36 31.50 -8.42
C GLU A 32 -9.77 30.64 -7.29
N TRP A 33 -8.56 30.10 -7.51
CA TRP A 33 -7.91 29.20 -6.57
C TRP A 33 -6.90 29.93 -5.69
N HIS A 34 -7.07 29.81 -4.38
CA HIS A 34 -6.12 30.26 -3.37
C HIS A 34 -5.34 29.08 -2.81
N PHE A 35 -4.02 29.25 -2.69
CA PHE A 35 -3.11 28.26 -2.12
C PHE A 35 -2.28 28.91 -1.01
N SER A 36 -2.12 28.21 0.11
CA SER A 36 -1.21 28.63 1.17
C SER A 36 -0.65 27.45 1.95
N GLU A 37 0.57 27.58 2.45
CA GLU A 37 1.18 26.66 3.41
C GLU A 37 0.66 26.88 4.84
N ILE A 38 0.25 28.12 5.15
CA ILE A 38 -0.19 28.52 6.48
C ILE A 38 -1.68 28.84 6.41
N LEU A 39 -2.51 28.14 7.19
CA LEU A 39 -3.96 28.33 7.18
C LEU A 39 -4.36 29.77 7.55
N GLU A 40 -3.57 30.44 8.39
CA GLU A 40 -3.82 31.81 8.87
C GLU A 40 -3.64 32.89 7.79
N THR A 41 -2.87 32.60 6.74
CA THR A 41 -2.70 33.54 5.61
C THR A 41 -3.74 33.35 4.52
N MET A 42 -4.66 32.39 4.68
CA MET A 42 -5.79 32.21 3.77
C MET A 42 -6.87 33.28 4.02
N PRO A 43 -7.63 33.67 2.98
CA PRO A 43 -8.80 34.50 3.17
C PRO A 43 -9.77 33.92 4.21
N PRO A 44 -10.41 34.74 5.08
CA PRO A 44 -11.25 34.25 6.17
C PRO A 44 -12.36 33.28 5.73
N TYR A 45 -12.98 33.54 4.58
CA TYR A 45 -14.02 32.66 4.02
C TYR A 45 -13.47 31.26 3.65
N CYS A 46 -12.21 31.17 3.22
CA CYS A 46 -11.55 29.90 2.93
C CYS A 46 -11.24 29.13 4.21
N VAL A 47 -10.78 29.82 5.26
CA VAL A 47 -10.53 29.20 6.57
C VAL A 47 -11.83 28.62 7.12
N GLU A 48 -12.94 29.35 7.05
CA GLU A 48 -14.24 28.89 7.52
C GLU A 48 -14.74 27.67 6.71
N LYS A 49 -14.62 27.72 5.37
CA LYS A 49 -14.96 26.60 4.49
C LYS A 49 -14.16 25.34 4.82
N LEU A 50 -12.84 25.46 4.95
CA LEU A 50 -11.96 24.34 5.30
C LEU A 50 -12.27 23.77 6.69
N ARG A 51 -12.66 24.62 7.66
CA ARG A 51 -13.12 24.16 8.98
C ARG A 51 -14.42 23.37 8.87
N LYS A 52 -15.40 23.85 8.12
CA LYS A 52 -16.68 23.14 7.90
C LYS A 52 -16.45 21.79 7.22
N GLU A 53 -15.63 21.74 6.17
CA GLU A 53 -15.28 20.48 5.50
C GLU A 53 -14.57 19.49 6.43
N ARG A 54 -13.68 19.97 7.31
CA ARG A 54 -13.01 19.13 8.31
C ARG A 54 -14.01 18.55 9.30
N LEU A 55 -14.91 19.38 9.84
CA LEU A 55 -15.95 18.95 10.77
C LEU A 55 -16.91 17.93 10.12
N GLN A 56 -17.32 18.15 8.86
CA GLN A 56 -18.13 17.20 8.12
C GLN A 56 -17.43 15.86 7.95
N LYS A 57 -16.14 15.85 7.56
CA LYS A 57 -15.35 14.62 7.45
C LYS A 57 -15.21 13.89 8.77
N GLU A 58 -15.09 14.61 9.89
CA GLU A 58 -15.05 14.00 11.22
C GLU A 58 -16.39 13.40 11.63
N GLU A 59 -17.50 14.07 11.32
CA GLU A 59 -18.85 13.57 11.55
C GLU A 59 -19.13 12.31 10.72
N GLU A 60 -18.75 12.29 9.44
CA GLU A 60 -18.85 11.12 8.56
C GLU A 60 -18.04 9.94 9.10
N LYS A 61 -16.80 10.17 9.54
CA LYS A 61 -15.97 9.14 10.17
C LYS A 61 -16.61 8.58 11.44
N ARG A 62 -17.21 9.44 12.28
CA ARG A 62 -17.94 8.99 13.48
C ARG A 62 -19.12 8.10 13.13
N LYS A 63 -19.93 8.50 12.13
CA LYS A 63 -21.06 7.68 11.63
C LYS A 63 -20.59 6.33 11.08
N GLN A 64 -19.47 6.29 10.35
CA GLN A 64 -18.89 5.04 9.86
C GLN A 64 -18.47 4.10 11.00
N ILE A 65 -17.77 4.62 12.02
CA ILE A 65 -17.36 3.84 13.19
C ILE A 65 -18.57 3.31 13.96
N GLU A 66 -19.62 4.10 14.12
CA GLU A 66 -20.85 3.68 14.78
C GLU A 66 -21.59 2.58 13.99
N ALA A 67 -21.69 2.73 12.67
CA ALA A 67 -22.26 1.72 11.79
C ALA A 67 -21.47 0.40 11.82
N GLU A 68 -20.14 0.47 11.85
CA GLU A 68 -19.27 -0.70 11.98
C GLU A 68 -19.45 -1.40 13.33
N LYS A 69 -19.53 -0.65 14.43
CA LYS A 69 -19.83 -1.19 15.76
C LYS A 69 -21.20 -1.87 15.80
N ALA A 70 -22.23 -1.26 15.22
CA ALA A 70 -23.56 -1.85 15.12
C ALA A 70 -23.57 -3.14 14.28
N ALA A 71 -22.80 -3.18 13.18
CA ALA A 71 -22.65 -4.38 12.35
C ALA A 71 -21.92 -5.51 13.08
N ALA A 72 -20.86 -5.19 13.84
CA ALA A 72 -20.14 -6.15 14.66
C ALA A 72 -21.01 -6.76 15.77
N GLU A 73 -21.86 -5.94 16.40
CA GLU A 73 -22.80 -6.41 17.42
C GLU A 73 -23.89 -7.32 16.83
N ARG A 74 -24.38 -7.04 15.62
CA ARG A 74 -25.29 -7.97 14.90
C ARG A 74 -24.63 -9.33 14.64
N ARG A 75 -23.37 -9.34 14.21
CA ARG A 75 -22.61 -10.58 13.99
C ARG A 75 -22.41 -11.40 15.27
N ARG A 76 -22.33 -10.76 16.43
CA ARG A 76 -22.26 -11.47 17.73
C ARG A 76 -23.56 -12.16 18.12
N LYS A 77 -24.70 -11.62 17.68
CA LYS A 77 -26.03 -12.18 18.00
C LYS A 77 -26.49 -13.26 17.03
N GLU A 78 -25.87 -13.38 15.86
CA GLU A 78 -26.16 -14.49 14.94
C GLU A 78 -25.54 -15.78 15.51
N PRO A 79 -26.35 -16.83 15.74
CA PRO A 79 -25.83 -18.12 16.17
C PRO A 79 -24.85 -18.63 15.11
N PRO A 80 -23.71 -19.21 15.50
CA PRO A 80 -22.76 -19.78 14.56
C PRO A 80 -23.50 -20.80 13.69
N LYS A 81 -23.65 -20.50 12.40
CA LYS A 81 -24.14 -21.48 11.43
C LYS A 81 -23.10 -22.59 11.38
N PHE A 82 -23.35 -23.67 12.11
CA PHE A 82 -22.61 -24.92 12.03
C PHE A 82 -22.79 -25.48 10.61
N GLY A 83 -21.96 -24.98 9.70
CA GLY A 83 -21.80 -25.54 8.38
C GLY A 83 -21.14 -26.91 8.52
N THR A 84 -21.88 -27.93 8.10
CA THR A 84 -21.46 -29.32 7.99
C THR A 84 -20.03 -29.40 7.44
N LYS A 85 -19.12 -29.98 8.22
CA LYS A 85 -17.75 -30.33 7.80
C LYS A 85 -17.83 -31.16 6.52
N GLN A 86 -17.57 -30.56 5.37
CA GLN A 86 -17.08 -31.33 4.23
C GLN A 86 -15.61 -31.63 4.51
N SER A 87 -15.40 -32.84 5.02
CA SER A 87 -14.13 -33.54 5.02
C SER A 87 -13.72 -33.77 3.56
N GLY A 88 -13.00 -32.82 2.99
CA GLY A 88 -12.31 -32.94 1.70
C GLY A 88 -10.85 -33.29 1.96
N SER A 89 -10.52 -34.53 1.65
CA SER A 89 -9.22 -35.18 1.81
C SER A 89 -8.02 -34.37 1.30
N ALA A 90 -6.90 -34.56 2.00
CA ALA A 90 -5.58 -34.12 1.58
C ALA A 90 -5.21 -34.67 0.19
N SER A 91 -4.50 -33.86 -0.59
CA SER A 91 -3.62 -34.38 -1.64
C SER A 91 -2.31 -33.60 -1.59
N ALA A 92 -1.38 -34.13 -0.78
CA ALA A 92 0.04 -33.90 -0.99
C ALA A 92 0.41 -34.65 -2.27
N SER A 93 0.84 -33.93 -3.31
CA SER A 93 1.71 -34.52 -4.32
C SER A 93 2.52 -33.41 -4.99
N GLY A 94 3.84 -33.52 -4.86
CA GLY A 94 4.79 -32.59 -5.41
C GLY A 94 4.78 -32.56 -6.93
N SER A 95 5.04 -31.37 -7.45
CA SER A 95 5.97 -31.18 -8.55
C SER A 95 6.71 -29.87 -8.26
N GLY A 96 8.04 -29.92 -8.27
CA GLY A 96 8.95 -28.84 -7.83
C GLY A 96 8.98 -27.62 -8.76
N VAL A 97 7.83 -27.22 -9.27
CA VAL A 97 7.64 -26.04 -10.11
C VAL A 97 6.60 -25.18 -9.42
N ALA A 98 7.01 -24.03 -8.91
CA ALA A 98 6.09 -23.07 -8.32
C ALA A 98 4.99 -22.72 -9.33
N PRO A 99 3.72 -22.61 -8.89
CA PRO A 99 2.61 -22.31 -9.78
C PRO A 99 2.80 -20.96 -10.48
N ASP A 100 2.11 -20.77 -11.60
CA ASP A 100 2.06 -19.46 -12.25
C ASP A 100 1.36 -18.42 -11.36
N CYS A 101 1.58 -17.14 -11.65
CA CYS A 101 1.05 -16.04 -10.83
C CYS A 101 -0.39 -15.62 -11.18
N SER A 102 -1.20 -16.46 -11.84
CA SER A 102 -2.59 -16.10 -12.20
C SER A 102 -3.49 -15.85 -10.98
N GLU A 103 -3.33 -16.66 -9.93
CA GLU A 103 -4.09 -16.54 -8.67
C GLU A 103 -3.53 -15.48 -7.71
N LEU A 104 -2.40 -14.85 -8.03
CA LEU A 104 -1.71 -13.94 -7.13
C LEU A 104 -2.64 -12.84 -6.60
N HIS A 105 -3.51 -12.31 -7.44
CA HIS A 105 -4.40 -11.21 -7.07
C HIS A 105 -5.44 -11.61 -6.01
N ASP A 106 -6.02 -12.81 -6.11
CA ASP A 106 -7.00 -13.32 -5.16
C ASP A 106 -6.32 -13.66 -3.83
N LYS A 107 -5.17 -14.34 -3.90
CA LYS A 107 -4.38 -14.67 -2.72
C LYS A 107 -3.88 -13.42 -1.99
N LEU A 108 -3.47 -12.39 -2.74
CA LEU A 108 -3.00 -11.13 -2.17
C LEU A 108 -4.13 -10.38 -1.48
N LYS A 109 -5.32 -10.32 -2.10
CA LYS A 109 -6.49 -9.63 -1.53
C LYS A 109 -6.84 -10.12 -0.12
N ASP A 110 -6.73 -11.43 0.11
CA ASP A 110 -7.03 -12.05 1.40
C ASP A 110 -5.77 -12.25 2.27
N CYS A 111 -4.62 -11.76 1.81
CA CYS A 111 -3.30 -12.02 2.40
C CYS A 111 -3.05 -13.51 2.70
N GLN A 112 -3.51 -14.39 1.80
CA GLN A 112 -3.31 -15.83 1.92
C GLN A 112 -1.88 -16.18 1.50
N ARG A 113 -1.21 -17.02 2.30
CA ARG A 113 0.11 -17.52 1.95
C ARG A 113 0.10 -18.18 0.58
N PHE A 114 0.97 -17.71 -0.30
CA PHE A 114 1.04 -18.15 -1.68
C PHE A 114 2.40 -17.81 -2.26
N GLN A 115 2.91 -18.63 -3.17
CA GLN A 115 4.16 -18.40 -3.86
C GLN A 115 4.00 -18.79 -5.32
N CYS A 116 4.49 -17.96 -6.22
CA CYS A 116 4.42 -18.18 -7.65
C CYS A 116 5.69 -17.67 -8.35
N VAL A 117 5.89 -18.12 -9.59
CA VAL A 117 6.97 -17.62 -10.45
C VAL A 117 6.36 -16.82 -11.59
N PHE A 118 6.83 -15.59 -11.74
CA PHE A 118 6.49 -14.69 -12.84
C PHE A 118 7.70 -14.54 -13.77
N THR A 119 7.50 -14.69 -15.07
CA THR A 119 8.54 -14.39 -16.06
C THR A 119 8.34 -12.95 -16.52
N ASP A 120 9.35 -12.10 -16.28
CA ASP A 120 9.32 -10.71 -16.74
C ASP A 120 9.39 -10.62 -18.28
N PRO A 121 9.08 -9.46 -18.88
CA PRO A 121 9.18 -9.28 -20.33
C PRO A 121 10.59 -9.47 -20.92
N LYS A 122 11.64 -9.50 -20.08
CA LYS A 122 13.03 -9.77 -20.47
C LYS A 122 13.39 -11.26 -20.33
N GLY A 123 12.43 -12.11 -19.98
CA GLY A 123 12.61 -13.56 -19.79
C GLY A 123 13.19 -13.97 -18.44
N LYS A 124 13.36 -13.04 -17.48
CA LYS A 124 13.86 -13.34 -16.14
C LYS A 124 12.74 -13.84 -15.25
N LYS A 125 13.01 -14.93 -14.51
CA LYS A 125 12.09 -15.46 -13.51
C LYS A 125 12.20 -14.66 -12.22
N VAL A 126 11.08 -14.14 -11.76
CA VAL A 126 10.89 -13.43 -10.50
C VAL A 126 10.00 -14.30 -9.62
N VAL A 127 10.47 -14.62 -8.42
CA VAL A 127 9.65 -15.36 -7.44
C VAL A 127 8.87 -14.35 -6.62
N ARG A 128 7.55 -14.50 -6.54
CA ARG A 128 6.68 -13.68 -5.70
C ARG A 128 6.12 -14.54 -4.58
N SER A 129 6.10 -14.02 -3.36
CA SER A 129 5.52 -14.70 -2.21
C SER A 129 4.71 -13.76 -1.32
N ILE A 130 3.55 -14.25 -0.89
CA ILE A 130 2.74 -13.67 0.17
C ILE A 130 3.07 -14.48 1.41
N GLN A 131 3.70 -13.83 2.40
CA GLN A 131 4.13 -14.48 3.65
C GLN A 131 2.96 -14.60 4.65
N GLY A 132 1.89 -13.84 4.41
CA GLY A 132 0.70 -13.76 5.24
C GLY A 132 0.69 -12.51 6.13
N MET A 133 -0.29 -12.45 7.03
CA MET A 133 -0.43 -11.33 7.96
C MET A 133 0.71 -11.31 8.97
N SER A 134 1.33 -10.15 9.14
CA SER A 134 2.27 -9.82 10.21
C SER A 134 1.70 -8.64 10.99
N GLY A 135 0.95 -8.92 12.06
CA GLY A 135 0.16 -7.90 12.75
C GLY A 135 -1.02 -7.45 11.89
N THR A 136 -1.13 -6.15 11.62
CA THR A 136 -2.20 -5.54 10.79
C THR A 136 -1.81 -5.40 9.32
N GLU A 137 -0.62 -5.82 8.94
CA GLU A 137 -0.06 -5.63 7.61
C GLU A 137 0.14 -6.99 6.92
N CYS A 138 -0.05 -7.02 5.60
CA CYS A 138 0.25 -8.17 4.78
C CYS A 138 1.72 -8.13 4.33
N ALA A 139 2.48 -9.17 4.67
CA ALA A 139 3.86 -9.29 4.23
C ALA A 139 3.92 -9.92 2.83
N TYR A 140 4.52 -9.20 1.88
CA TYR A 140 4.71 -9.57 0.49
C TYR A 140 6.18 -9.45 0.11
N GLN A 141 6.69 -10.34 -0.74
CA GLN A 141 8.08 -10.36 -1.15
C GLN A 141 8.23 -10.70 -2.64
N GLU A 142 9.12 -10.00 -3.33
CA GLU A 142 9.58 -10.36 -4.67
C GLU A 142 11.09 -10.62 -4.65
N LYS A 143 11.51 -11.82 -5.06
CA LYS A 143 12.92 -12.13 -5.26
C LYS A 143 13.35 -11.63 -6.64
N LEU A 144 14.07 -10.50 -6.66
CA LEU A 144 14.52 -9.83 -7.89
C LEU A 144 15.79 -10.50 -8.45
N THR A 145 16.72 -10.86 -7.57
CA THR A 145 17.94 -11.62 -7.89
C THR A 145 18.25 -12.59 -6.75
N GLU A 146 19.32 -13.38 -6.88
CA GLU A 146 19.78 -14.24 -5.77
C GLU A 146 20.11 -13.45 -4.51
N THR A 147 20.65 -12.24 -4.68
CA THR A 147 21.13 -11.37 -3.59
C THR A 147 20.19 -10.21 -3.24
N ARG A 148 19.10 -10.02 -4.00
CA ARG A 148 18.18 -8.89 -3.80
C ARG A 148 16.73 -9.36 -3.76
N SER A 149 16.05 -8.97 -2.68
CA SER A 149 14.60 -9.14 -2.53
C SER A 149 13.96 -7.78 -2.28
N LEU A 150 12.80 -7.56 -2.88
CA LEU A 150 11.88 -6.52 -2.47
C LEU A 150 10.97 -7.09 -1.38
N PHE A 151 10.86 -6.41 -0.26
CA PHE A 151 9.94 -6.78 0.82
C PHE A 151 8.96 -5.64 1.05
N CYS A 152 7.67 -5.96 1.12
CA CYS A 152 6.59 -5.00 1.32
C CYS A 152 5.71 -5.41 2.50
N ARG A 153 5.26 -4.42 3.26
CA ARG A 153 4.24 -4.55 4.30
C ARG A 153 3.05 -3.68 3.93
N PHE A 154 2.03 -4.31 3.38
CA PHE A 154 0.84 -3.60 2.92
C PHE A 154 -0.19 -3.49 4.02
N ASN A 155 -0.60 -2.27 4.36
CA ASN A 155 -1.82 -2.06 5.12
C ASN A 155 -3.06 -2.41 4.26
N SER A 156 -4.27 -2.37 4.85
CA SER A 156 -5.49 -2.77 4.15
C SER A 156 -5.79 -1.97 2.88
N ALA A 157 -5.42 -0.69 2.82
CA ALA A 157 -5.63 0.15 1.65
C ALA A 157 -4.64 -0.19 0.53
N GLU A 158 -3.36 -0.32 0.88
CA GLU A 158 -2.30 -0.72 -0.05
C GLU A 158 -2.53 -2.12 -0.60
N LEU A 159 -2.97 -3.05 0.24
CA LEU A 159 -3.26 -4.43 -0.15
C LEU A 159 -4.37 -4.49 -1.20
N ARG A 160 -5.42 -3.67 -1.01
CA ARG A 160 -6.51 -3.54 -1.98
C ARG A 160 -6.01 -2.95 -3.30
N ASN A 161 -5.17 -1.94 -3.26
CA ASN A 161 -4.61 -1.33 -4.47
C ASN A 161 -3.68 -2.31 -5.22
N ALA A 162 -2.82 -3.01 -4.48
CA ALA A 162 -1.90 -3.99 -5.04
C ALA A 162 -2.65 -5.18 -5.68
N SER A 163 -3.64 -5.76 -4.99
CA SER A 163 -4.45 -6.85 -5.54
C SER A 163 -5.21 -6.44 -6.81
N LEU A 164 -5.79 -5.24 -6.84
CA LEU A 164 -6.44 -4.70 -8.03
C LEU A 164 -5.45 -4.50 -9.18
N TYR A 165 -4.27 -3.93 -8.89
CA TYR A 165 -3.21 -3.75 -9.88
C TYR A 165 -2.81 -5.09 -10.50
N TYR A 166 -2.48 -6.11 -9.70
CA TYR A 166 -2.05 -7.41 -10.24
C TYR A 166 -3.18 -8.12 -11.00
N ARG A 167 -4.45 -7.93 -10.60
CA ARG A 167 -5.60 -8.43 -11.38
C ARG A 167 -5.70 -7.78 -12.75
N LEU A 168 -5.45 -6.48 -12.85
CA LEU A 168 -5.48 -5.74 -14.11
C LEU A 168 -4.31 -6.13 -15.01
N VAL A 169 -3.09 -6.20 -14.46
CA VAL A 169 -1.90 -6.66 -15.18
C VAL A 169 -2.10 -8.07 -15.74
N GLY A 170 -2.63 -9.00 -14.93
CA GLY A 170 -2.87 -10.38 -15.37
C GLY A 170 -3.91 -10.54 -16.47
N LYS A 171 -4.78 -9.53 -16.67
CA LYS A 171 -5.81 -9.52 -17.73
C LYS A 171 -5.44 -8.64 -18.93
N ALA A 172 -4.34 -7.89 -18.81
CA ALA A 172 -3.98 -6.88 -19.78
C ALA A 172 -3.50 -7.52 -21.08
N LYS A 173 -3.90 -6.94 -22.22
CA LYS A 173 -3.31 -7.29 -23.52
C LYS A 173 -1.96 -6.61 -23.72
N LYS A 174 -1.82 -5.41 -23.16
CA LYS A 174 -0.60 -4.60 -23.25
C LYS A 174 -0.30 -3.93 -21.93
N VAL A 175 0.96 -4.03 -21.51
CA VAL A 175 1.52 -3.33 -20.34
C VAL A 175 2.76 -2.58 -20.79
N GLU A 176 2.77 -1.27 -20.54
CA GLU A 176 3.93 -0.40 -20.78
C GLU A 176 4.28 0.34 -19.49
N SER A 177 5.57 0.54 -19.20
CA SER A 177 5.98 1.42 -18.09
C SER A 177 6.42 2.77 -18.64
N LYS A 178 5.88 3.87 -18.09
CA LYS A 178 6.23 5.25 -18.46
C LYS A 178 6.74 6.00 -17.25
N VAL A 179 7.80 6.79 -17.44
CA VAL A 179 8.26 7.75 -16.43
C VAL A 179 7.63 9.09 -16.75
N ILE A 180 6.78 9.57 -15.84
CA ILE A 180 6.18 10.91 -15.91
C ILE A 180 6.99 11.82 -14.99
N THR A 181 7.38 12.99 -15.51
CA THR A 181 7.99 14.04 -14.70
C THR A 181 6.93 15.10 -14.42
N ASP A 182 6.67 15.40 -13.16
CA ASP A 182 5.73 16.46 -12.79
C ASP A 182 6.34 17.87 -13.00
N LYS A 183 5.52 18.90 -12.80
CA LYS A 183 5.94 20.31 -12.93
C LYS A 183 7.03 20.74 -11.93
N TYR A 184 7.31 19.92 -10.92
CA TYR A 184 8.36 20.15 -9.91
C TYR A 184 9.61 19.30 -10.18
N GLY A 185 9.68 18.59 -11.32
CA GLY A 185 10.80 17.73 -11.67
C GLY A 185 10.79 16.35 -10.98
N LYS A 186 9.74 16.02 -10.21
CA LYS A 186 9.62 14.71 -9.57
C LYS A 186 9.26 13.68 -10.64
N LYS A 187 10.07 12.63 -10.73
CA LYS A 187 9.83 11.49 -11.61
C LYS A 187 8.94 10.46 -10.89
N THR A 188 7.89 10.01 -11.57
CA THR A 188 7.01 8.94 -11.09
C THR A 188 6.87 7.92 -12.21
N THR A 189 7.14 6.66 -11.88
CA THR A 189 6.88 5.55 -12.80
C THR A 189 5.42 5.18 -12.69
N VAL A 190 4.71 5.25 -13.81
CA VAL A 190 3.34 4.74 -13.95
C VAL A 190 3.34 3.61 -14.96
N ASP A 191 2.43 2.65 -14.76
CA ASP A 191 2.20 1.61 -15.76
C ASP A 191 0.95 1.96 -16.56
N VAL A 192 1.05 1.85 -17.88
CA VAL A 192 -0.05 1.98 -18.82
C VAL A 192 -0.55 0.58 -19.14
N ILE A 193 -1.71 0.25 -18.59
CA ILE A 193 -2.36 -1.05 -18.74
C ILE A 193 -3.57 -0.87 -19.64
N ASP A 194 -3.54 -1.47 -20.84
CA ASP A 194 -4.57 -1.30 -21.88
C ASP A 194 -4.97 0.18 -22.12
N GLY A 195 -3.96 1.06 -22.15
CA GLY A 195 -4.14 2.49 -22.38
C GLY A 195 -4.51 3.31 -21.13
N LYS A 196 -4.76 2.68 -19.98
CA LYS A 196 -5.06 3.36 -18.72
C LYS A 196 -3.80 3.51 -17.88
N GLN A 197 -3.52 4.74 -17.45
CA GLN A 197 -2.43 5.00 -16.50
C GLN A 197 -2.85 4.52 -15.11
N LEU A 198 -2.02 3.68 -14.51
CA LEU A 198 -2.20 3.16 -13.17
C LEU A 198 -0.89 3.33 -12.39
N GLU A 199 -1.01 3.78 -11.14
CA GLU A 199 0.14 3.85 -10.24
C GLU A 199 0.59 2.44 -9.87
N ASN A 200 1.90 2.20 -9.93
CA ASN A 200 2.47 0.92 -9.55
C ASN A 200 2.53 0.83 -8.01
N PRO A 201 1.86 -0.17 -7.38
CA PRO A 201 1.81 -0.30 -5.93
C PRO A 201 3.19 -0.49 -5.30
N ILE A 202 4.16 -1.04 -6.03
CA ILE A 202 5.54 -1.17 -5.56
C ILE A 202 6.24 0.18 -5.52
N SER A 203 6.14 0.99 -6.59
CA SER A 203 6.76 2.31 -6.63
C SER A 203 6.16 3.25 -5.57
N ALA A 204 4.84 3.18 -5.38
CA ALA A 204 4.15 3.88 -4.30
C ALA A 204 4.59 3.37 -2.92
N GLY A 205 4.72 2.05 -2.76
CA GLY A 205 5.19 1.41 -1.54
C GLY A 205 6.62 1.82 -1.16
N ILE A 206 7.54 1.91 -2.13
CA ILE A 206 8.91 2.39 -1.87
C ILE A 206 8.90 3.86 -1.43
N SER A 207 8.08 4.69 -2.09
CA SER A 207 8.00 6.12 -1.78
C SER A 207 7.40 6.41 -0.40
N SER A 208 6.52 5.53 0.09
CA SER A 208 5.86 5.62 1.40
C SER A 208 6.61 4.88 2.52
N GLY A 209 7.62 4.07 2.18
CA GLY A 209 8.32 3.21 3.14
C GLY A 209 7.62 1.89 3.43
N ALA A 210 6.48 1.60 2.80
CA ALA A 210 5.82 0.30 2.89
C ALA A 210 6.59 -0.83 2.19
N CYS A 211 7.45 -0.49 1.22
CA CYS A 211 8.33 -1.44 0.54
C CYS A 211 9.80 -1.04 0.65
N GLU A 212 10.67 -2.03 0.83
CA GLU A 212 12.11 -1.87 0.92
C GLU A 212 12.85 -2.93 0.10
N ILE A 213 14.02 -2.56 -0.43
CA ILE A 213 14.91 -3.51 -1.10
C ILE A 213 15.90 -4.03 -0.05
N GLN A 214 15.80 -5.32 0.24
CA GLN A 214 16.71 -6.03 1.13
C GLN A 214 17.80 -6.73 0.34
N PHE A 215 19.03 -6.66 0.86
CA PHE A 215 20.18 -7.40 0.35
C PHE A 215 20.38 -8.64 1.22
N GLN A 216 20.36 -9.82 0.61
CA GLN A 216 20.75 -11.04 1.31
C GLN A 216 22.27 -11.07 1.38
N GLN A 217 22.81 -11.03 2.60
CA GLN A 217 24.23 -11.20 2.90
C GLN A 217 24.59 -12.68 2.88
#